data_AF-A0A7J2QXI0-F1
#
_entry.id   AF-A0A7J2QXI0-F1
#
_cell.length_a   1.000
_cell.length_b   1.000
_cell.length_c   1.000
_cell.angle_alpha   90.00
_cell.angle_beta   90.00
_cell.angle_gamma   90.00
#
_symmetry.space_group_name_H-M   'P 1'
#
loop_
_entity.id
_entity.type
_entity.pdbx_description
1 polymer ?
#
loop_
_entity_poly.entity_id
_entity_poly.type
_entity_poly.pdbx_seq_one_letter_code
_entity_poly.pdbx_strand_id
1 'polypeptide(L)'
;MTFFEPLDLQGILLNSLAGSIEIFMFIAFIAIGGVASALRIPKSVTLVLFGLFVVILADFFPALYLLVVVIAGMTAAHAISKVVTR
;
A
#
# COMPACT_ATOMS: atom_id res chain seq x y z
N MET A 1 30.55 13.60 5.80
CA MET A 1 29.37 13.78 6.66
C MET A 1 28.19 13.90 5.73
N THR A 2 27.38 12.84 5.62
CA THR A 2 26.19 12.82 4.77
C THR A 2 25.21 13.86 5.29
N PHE A 3 24.81 14.77 4.42
CA PHE A 3 23.82 15.80 4.72
C PHE A 3 22.49 15.07 4.97
N PHE A 4 22.03 15.05 6.21
CA PHE A 4 20.69 14.56 6.55
C PHE A 4 19.73 15.73 6.35
N GLU A 5 18.78 15.58 5.43
CA GLU A 5 17.70 16.56 5.34
C GLU A 5 16.92 16.54 6.66
N PRO A 6 16.65 17.70 7.29
CA PRO A 6 16.07 17.78 8.63
C PRO A 6 14.61 17.25 8.70
N LEU A 7 14.06 16.84 7.56
CA LEU A 7 12.74 16.24 7.40
C LEU A 7 12.79 14.99 6.51
N ASP A 8 13.92 14.28 6.50
CA ASP A 8 14.04 12.96 5.90
C ASP A 8 13.29 11.92 6.75
N LEU A 9 11.96 12.03 6.75
CA LEU A 9 11.03 11.10 7.39
C LEU A 9 11.22 9.69 6.85
N GLN A 10 11.68 9.56 5.61
CA GLN A 10 11.99 8.29 4.99
C GLN A 10 13.18 7.62 5.69
N GLY A 11 14.31 8.32 5.84
CA GLY A 11 15.48 7.84 6.56
C GLY A 11 15.19 7.55 8.04
N ILE A 12 14.43 8.40 8.72
CA ILE A 12 14.08 8.21 10.14
C ILE A 12 13.16 7.00 10.33
N LEU A 13 12.11 6.85 9.52
CA LEU A 13 11.13 5.78 9.69
C LEU A 13 11.64 4.42 9.18
N LEU A 14 12.39 4.39 8.08
CA LEU A 14 12.88 3.14 7.49
C LEU A 14 14.17 2.66 8.17
N ASN A 15 15.19 3.52 8.30
CA ASN A 15 16.48 3.08 8.84
C ASN A 15 16.50 3.01 10.37
N SER A 16 15.80 3.91 11.09
CA SER A 16 15.86 3.91 12.57
C SER A 16 14.77 3.07 13.25
N LEU A 17 13.63 2.82 12.60
CA LEU A 17 12.46 2.19 13.23
C LEU A 17 12.22 0.73 12.78
N ALA A 18 12.41 0.43 11.51
CA ALA A 18 12.11 -0.90 10.97
C ALA A 18 13.34 -1.75 10.66
N GLY A 19 14.50 -1.13 10.40
CA GLY A 19 15.75 -1.82 10.04
C GLY A 19 15.76 -2.45 8.64
N SER A 20 14.59 -2.71 8.05
CA SER A 20 14.42 -3.08 6.65
C SER A 20 13.06 -2.60 6.10
N ILE A 21 12.97 -2.42 4.78
CA ILE A 21 11.74 -1.97 4.12
C ILE A 21 10.65 -3.06 4.23
N GLU A 22 11.02 -4.34 4.21
CA GLU A 22 10.09 -5.46 4.37
C GLU A 22 9.40 -5.45 5.74
N ILE A 23 10.17 -5.18 6.80
CA ILE A 23 9.65 -5.09 8.17
C ILE A 23 8.72 -3.88 8.28
N PHE A 24 9.09 -2.73 7.69
CA PHE A 24 8.24 -1.54 7.66
C PHE A 24 6.91 -1.82 6.98
N MET A 25 6.93 -2.49 5.82
CA MET A 25 5.71 -2.88 5.10
C MET A 25 4.83 -3.75 5.98
N PHE A 26 5.39 -4.78 6.62
CA PHE A 26 4.63 -5.70 7.47
C PHE A 26 3.95 -4.97 8.65
N ILE A 27 4.70 -4.10 9.33
CA ILE A 27 4.18 -3.28 10.44
C ILE A 27 3.08 -2.32 9.94
N ALA A 28 3.28 -1.68 8.78
CA ALA A 28 2.31 -0.77 8.21
C ALA A 28 1.02 -1.48 7.79
N PHE A 29 1.10 -2.69 7.23
CA PHE A 29 -0.09 -3.50 6.93
C PHE A 29 -0.89 -3.83 8.20
N ILE A 30 -0.21 -4.22 9.28
CA ILE A 30 -0.83 -4.49 10.58
C ILE A 30 -1.45 -3.21 11.15
N ALA A 31 -0.75 -2.07 11.07
CA ALA A 31 -1.23 -0.79 11.58
C ALA A 31 -2.49 -0.33 10.83
N ILE A 32 -2.51 -0.37 9.50
CA ILE A 32 -3.69 -0.02 8.69
C ILE A 32 -4.85 -0.95 9.03
N GLY A 33 -4.61 -2.26 9.13
CA GLY A 33 -5.63 -3.23 9.51
C GLY A 33 -6.18 -3.00 10.92
N GLY A 34 -5.30 -2.71 11.88
CA GLY A 34 -5.64 -2.41 13.26
C GLY A 34 -6.47 -1.13 13.39
N VAL A 35 -6.06 -0.05 12.74
CA VAL A 35 -6.81 1.22 12.72
C VAL A 35 -8.16 1.06 12.03
N ALA A 36 -8.19 0.37 10.89
CA ALA A 36 -9.43 0.12 10.16
C ALA A 36 -10.43 -0.71 11.00
N SER A 37 -9.94 -1.71 11.74
CA SER A 37 -10.76 -2.51 12.65
C SER A 37 -11.26 -1.69 13.84
N ALA A 38 -10.38 -0.92 14.49
CA ALA A 38 -10.72 -0.09 15.65
C ALA A 38 -11.77 0.98 15.31
N LEU A 39 -11.66 1.59 14.13
CA LEU A 39 -12.61 2.61 13.64
C LEU A 39 -13.82 2.00 12.91
N ARG A 40 -13.92 0.66 12.82
CA ARG A 40 -14.99 -0.07 12.11
C ARG A 40 -15.18 0.41 10.66
N ILE A 41 -14.08 0.69 9.98
CA ILE A 41 -14.09 1.17 8.59
C ILE A 41 -14.69 0.07 7.68
N PRO A 42 -15.61 0.41 6.77
CA PRO A 42 -16.16 -0.56 5.83
C PRO A 42 -15.07 -1.26 5.00
N LYS A 43 -15.22 -2.57 4.81
CA LYS A 43 -14.21 -3.42 4.14
C LYS A 43 -13.79 -2.90 2.76
N SER A 44 -14.72 -2.30 2.00
CA SER A 44 -14.44 -1.69 0.70
C SER A 44 -13.46 -0.52 0.81
N VAL A 45 -13.64 0.36 1.79
CA VAL A 45 -12.77 1.51 2.03
C VAL A 45 -11.39 1.05 2.50
N THR A 46 -11.33 0.06 3.39
CA THR A 46 -10.07 -0.54 3.84
C THR A 46 -9.28 -1.14 2.66
N LEU A 47 -9.96 -1.77 1.72
CA LEU A 47 -9.34 -2.33 0.52
C LEU A 47 -8.76 -1.24 -0.40
N VAL A 48 -9.47 -0.11 -0.54
CA VAL A 48 -8.96 1.06 -1.27
C VAL A 48 -7.73 1.65 -0.57
N LEU A 49 -7.76 1.77 0.76
CA LEU A 49 -6.62 2.27 1.54
C LEU A 49 -5.39 1.37 1.40
N PHE A 50 -5.56 0.05 1.41
CA PHE A 50 -4.48 -0.89 1.12
C PHE A 50 -3.98 -0.76 -0.32
N GLY A 51 -4.86 -0.61 -1.30
CA GLY A 51 -4.46 -0.37 -2.69
C GLY A 51 -3.61 0.88 -2.85
N LEU A 52 -4.05 2.00 -2.27
CA LEU A 52 -3.29 3.26 -2.27
C LEU A 52 -1.94 3.13 -1.56
N PHE A 53 -1.90 2.42 -0.43
CA PHE A 53 -0.66 2.16 0.29
C PHE A 53 0.35 1.36 -0.55
N VAL A 54 -0.11 0.34 -1.28
CA VAL A 54 0.77 -0.43 -2.17
C VAL A 54 1.24 0.41 -3.37
N VAL A 55 0.40 1.31 -3.89
CA VAL A 55 0.80 2.26 -4.95
C VAL A 55 1.89 3.21 -4.47
N ILE A 56 1.89 3.65 -3.21
CA ILE A 56 2.98 4.48 -2.67
C ILE A 56 4.26 3.64 -2.52
N LEU A 57 4.14 2.37 -2.10
CA LEU A 57 5.27 1.44 -1.99
C LEU A 57 5.89 1.04 -3.34
N ALA A 58 5.18 1.25 -4.44
CA ALA A 58 5.70 1.04 -5.80
C ALA A 58 7.03 1.77 -6.07
N ASP A 59 7.23 2.91 -5.44
CA ASP A 59 8.45 3.71 -5.59
C ASP A 59 9.69 2.97 -5.06
N PHE A 60 9.49 2.11 -4.06
CA PHE A 60 10.55 1.28 -3.47
C PHE A 60 10.69 -0.08 -4.17
N PHE A 61 9.57 -0.65 -4.62
CA PHE A 61 9.53 -1.93 -5.32
C PHE A 61 8.66 -1.83 -6.58
N PRO A 62 9.26 -1.49 -7.74
CA PRO A 62 8.51 -1.31 -9.00
C PRO A 62 7.68 -2.54 -9.41
N ALA A 63 8.09 -3.74 -8.99
CA ALA A 63 7.34 -4.97 -9.22
C ALA A 63 5.94 -4.97 -8.55
N LEU A 64 5.79 -4.31 -7.39
CA LEU A 64 4.50 -4.21 -6.69
C LEU A 64 3.52 -3.32 -7.45
N TYR A 65 4.02 -2.26 -8.11
CA TYR A 65 3.20 -1.41 -8.98
C TYR A 65 2.52 -2.20 -10.09
N LEU A 66 3.33 -2.98 -10.80
CA LEU A 66 2.89 -3.77 -11.95
C LEU A 66 1.83 -4.79 -11.53
N LEU A 67 2.02 -5.41 -10.35
CA LEU A 67 1.04 -6.32 -9.76
C LEU A 67 -0.28 -5.62 -9.41
N VAL A 68 -0.25 -4.43 -8.79
CA VAL A 68 -1.47 -3.65 -8.50
C VAL A 68 -2.21 -3.26 -9.77
N VAL A 69 -1.49 -2.79 -10.78
CA VAL A 69 -2.10 -2.40 -12.08
C VAL A 69 -2.76 -3.60 -12.76
N VAL A 70 -2.12 -4.77 -12.74
CA VAL A 70 -2.69 -6.00 -13.29
C VAL A 70 -3.95 -6.42 -12.53
N ILE A 71 -3.93 -6.42 -11.19
CA ILE A 71 -5.12 -6.75 -10.38
C ILE A 71 -6.25 -5.75 -10.62
N ALA A 72 -5.95 -4.45 -10.71
CA ALA A 72 -6.92 -3.40 -11.01
C ALA A 72 -7.53 -3.58 -12.42
N GLY A 73 -6.69 -3.89 -13.42
CA GLY A 73 -7.13 -4.20 -14.78
C GLY A 73 -8.03 -5.43 -14.85
N MET A 74 -7.66 -6.51 -14.14
CA MET A 74 -8.45 -7.74 -14.07
C MET A 74 -9.81 -7.52 -13.39
N THR A 75 -9.83 -6.76 -12.29
CA THR A 75 -11.09 -6.44 -11.59
C THR A 75 -12.00 -5.55 -12.44
N ALA A 76 -11.46 -4.56 -13.14
CA ALA A 76 -12.21 -3.75 -14.09
C ALA A 76 -12.76 -4.58 -15.26
N ALA A 77 -11.93 -5.42 -15.89
CA ALA A 77 -12.36 -6.30 -16.97
C ALA A 77 -13.45 -7.29 -16.54
N HIS A 78 -13.33 -7.85 -15.33
CA HIS A 78 -14.35 -8.73 -14.76
C HIS A 78 -15.67 -7.99 -14.50
N ALA A 79 -15.61 -6.75 -14.00
CA ALA A 79 -16.80 -5.92 -13.80
C ALA A 79 -17.49 -5.59 -15.14
N ILE A 80 -16.71 -5.22 -16.16
CA ILE A 80 -17.24 -4.93 -17.51
C ILE A 80 -17.87 -6.19 -18.12
N SER A 81 -17.22 -7.36 -18.00
CA SER A 81 -17.74 -8.63 -18.51
C SER A 81 -19.15 -8.94 -17.98
N LYS A 82 -19.41 -8.67 -16.70
CA LYS A 82 -20.74 -8.86 -16.09
C LYS A 82 -21.82 -7.91 -16.61
N VAL A 83 -21.44 -6.73 -17.09
CA VAL A 83 -22.37 -5.74 -17.66
C VAL A 83 -22.69 -6.08 -19.11
N VAL A 84 -21.69 -6.54 -19.88
CA VAL A 84 -21.85 -6.87 -21.30
C VAL A 84 -22.58 -8.20 -21.54
N THR A 85 -22.51 -9.14 -20.58
CA THR A 85 -23.20 -10.45 -20.67
C THR A 85 -24.62 -10.46 -20.11
N ARG A 86 -25.15 -9.32 -19.67
CA ARG A 86 -26.57 -9.12 -19.33
C ARG A 86 -27.32 -8.50 -20.49
#